data_AF-A0A961MCK5-F1
#
_entry.id   AF-A0A961MCK5-F1
#
_cell.length_a   1.000
_cell.length_b   1.000
_cell.length_c   1.000
_cell.angle_alpha   90.00
_cell.angle_beta   90.00
_cell.angle_gamma   90.00
#
_symmetry.space_group_name_H-M   'P 1'
#
loop_
_entity.id
_entity.type
_entity.pdbx_description
1 polymer ?
#
loop_
_entity_poly.entity_id
_entity_poly.type
_entity_poly.pdbx_seq_one_letter_code
_entity_poly.pdbx_strand_id
1 'polypeptide(L)'
;EFVGRLPVVATLTDLDEDALVTILTEPKNALVKQYQRLFEIEGAELTFTDDALRAISRRAIARKTGARGLRSIMEDILLDTMFELPGMENVEEVVVNEEAVTSGAKPLMIYTEAKSQNASSAG
;
A
#
# COMPACT_ATOMS: atom_id res chain seq x y z
N GLU A 1 45.84 13.92 -2.09
CA GLU A 1 45.47 14.25 -3.49
C GLU A 1 43.97 14.06 -3.80
N PHE A 2 43.33 12.98 -3.36
CA PHE A 2 41.94 12.63 -3.73
C PHE A 2 40.85 13.59 -3.21
N VAL A 3 40.98 14.11 -1.98
CA VAL A 3 39.98 15.02 -1.36
C VAL A 3 39.92 16.40 -2.03
N GLY A 4 41.01 16.85 -2.68
CA GLY A 4 41.05 18.15 -3.36
C GLY A 4 40.32 18.21 -4.71
N ARG A 5 39.82 17.07 -5.22
CA ARG A 5 39.12 16.98 -6.52
C ARG A 5 37.59 16.84 -6.37
N LEU A 6 37.08 16.82 -5.14
CA LEU A 6 35.64 16.77 -4.83
C LEU A 6 35.23 18.06 -4.10
N PRO A 7 35.10 19.20 -4.81
CA PRO A 7 34.82 20.50 -4.18
C PRO A 7 33.37 20.65 -3.66
N VAL A 8 32.51 19.65 -3.87
CA VAL A 8 31.10 19.69 -3.48
C VAL A 8 30.82 18.58 -2.47
N VAL A 9 30.43 19.00 -1.26
CA VAL A 9 29.94 18.11 -0.19
C VAL A 9 28.46 18.40 0.01
N ALA A 10 27.63 17.36 -0.08
CA ALA A 10 26.21 17.42 0.23
C ALA A 10 25.90 16.40 1.33
N THR A 11 25.25 16.84 2.40
CA THR A 11 24.79 15.99 3.50
C THR A 11 23.31 15.68 3.30
N LEU A 12 22.92 14.41 3.40
CA LEU A 12 21.52 14.02 3.44
C LEU A 12 21.01 14.03 4.88
N THR A 13 19.77 14.45 5.07
CA THR A 13 19.03 14.28 6.34
C THR A 13 18.48 12.86 6.44
N ASP A 14 18.41 12.34 7.66
CA ASP A 14 17.75 11.07 7.92
C ASP A 14 16.25 11.18 7.59
N LEU A 15 15.68 10.07 7.13
CA LEU A 15 14.26 9.97 6.81
C LEU A 15 13.46 9.75 8.10
N ASP A 16 12.56 10.67 8.40
CA ASP A 16 11.57 10.54 9.48
C ASP A 16 10.27 9.89 8.97
N GLU A 17 9.30 9.70 9.87
CA GLU A 17 8.03 9.06 9.56
C GLU A 17 7.26 9.81 8.47
N ASP A 18 7.18 11.14 8.58
CA ASP A 18 6.43 11.98 7.64
C ASP A 18 7.08 11.97 6.25
N ALA A 19 8.42 12.03 6.16
CA ALA A 19 9.14 11.89 4.91
C ALA A 19 8.86 10.54 4.22
N LEU A 20 8.78 9.45 4.99
CA LEU A 20 8.43 8.13 4.45
C LEU A 20 6.98 8.04 3.98
N VAL A 21 6.03 8.67 4.70
CA VAL A 21 4.64 8.76 4.25
C VAL A 21 4.57 9.55 2.93
N THR A 22 5.24 10.70 2.83
CA THR A 22 5.33 11.46 1.59
C THR A 22 5.90 10.60 0.46
N ILE A 23 6.98 9.84 0.69
CA ILE A 23 7.55 8.93 -0.32
C ILE A 23 6.56 7.83 -0.75
N LEU A 24 5.76 7.31 0.19
CA LEU A 24 4.75 6.28 -0.08
C LEU A 24 3.61 6.77 -0.96
N THR A 25 3.25 8.06 -0.89
CA THR A 25 2.00 8.59 -1.46
C THR A 25 2.17 9.66 -2.54
N GLU A 26 3.08 10.62 -2.37
CA GLU A 26 3.10 11.85 -3.17
C GLU A 26 3.80 11.73 -4.53
N PRO A 27 5.01 11.12 -4.65
CA PRO A 27 5.71 11.03 -5.92
C PRO A 27 4.84 10.45 -7.04
N LYS A 28 5.12 10.83 -8.29
CA LYS A 28 4.42 10.28 -9.46
C LYS A 28 4.48 8.75 -9.48
N ASN A 29 5.61 8.18 -9.06
CA ASN A 29 5.86 6.74 -9.01
C ASN A 29 5.82 6.21 -7.57
N ALA A 30 4.99 6.79 -6.70
CA ALA A 30 4.86 6.34 -5.31
C ALA A 30 4.31 4.89 -5.23
N LEU A 31 4.66 4.16 -4.17
CA LEU A 31 4.28 2.76 -4.02
C LEU A 31 2.76 2.57 -3.92
N VAL A 32 2.06 3.44 -3.19
CA VAL A 32 0.59 3.39 -3.06
C VAL A 32 -0.05 3.42 -4.45
N LYS A 33 0.36 4.35 -5.31
CA LYS A 33 -0.14 4.48 -6.69
C LYS A 33 0.16 3.26 -7.55
N GLN A 34 1.33 2.63 -7.36
CA GLN A 34 1.70 1.41 -8.09
C GLN A 34 0.77 0.25 -7.71
N TYR A 35 0.50 0.03 -6.42
CA TYR A 35 -0.40 -1.04 -5.97
C TYR A 35 -1.86 -0.74 -6.28
N GLN A 36 -2.29 0.51 -6.17
CA GLN A 36 -3.61 0.94 -6.63
C GLN A 36 -3.83 0.57 -8.09
N ARG A 37 -2.87 0.89 -8.95
CA ARG A 37 -2.97 0.52 -10.36
C ARG A 37 -3.01 -0.99 -10.60
N LEU A 38 -2.32 -1.77 -9.76
CA LEU A 38 -2.33 -3.23 -9.85
C LEU A 38 -3.71 -3.80 -9.49
N PHE A 39 -4.33 -3.30 -8.42
CA PHE A 39 -5.67 -3.70 -8.01
C PHE A 39 -6.75 -3.25 -9.01
N GLU A 40 -6.59 -2.05 -9.59
CA GLU A 40 -7.48 -1.56 -10.66
C GLU A 40 -7.50 -2.48 -11.89
N ILE A 41 -6.38 -3.15 -12.21
CA ILE A 41 -6.32 -4.11 -13.31
C ILE A 41 -7.17 -5.35 -13.01
N GLU A 42 -7.24 -5.75 -11.75
CA GLU A 42 -8.10 -6.83 -11.25
C GLU A 42 -9.55 -6.38 -10.97
N GLY A 43 -9.86 -5.10 -11.22
CA GLY A 43 -11.22 -4.55 -11.07
C GLY A 43 -11.60 -4.12 -9.66
N ALA A 44 -10.63 -3.97 -8.74
CA ALA A 44 -10.87 -3.50 -7.37
C ALA A 44 -10.14 -2.17 -7.08
N GLU A 45 -10.73 -1.33 -6.24
CA GLU A 45 -10.05 -0.17 -5.66
C GLU A 45 -9.17 -0.59 -4.48
N LEU A 46 -8.04 0.09 -4.27
CA LEU A 46 -7.18 -0.12 -3.10
C LEU A 46 -7.01 1.20 -2.34
N THR A 47 -7.41 1.21 -1.07
CA THR A 47 -7.27 2.37 -0.20
C THR A 47 -6.41 2.06 1.01
N PHE A 48 -5.65 3.06 1.45
CA PHE A 48 -4.88 3.01 2.68
C PHE A 48 -5.38 4.09 3.60
N THR A 49 -5.68 3.71 4.82
CA THR A 49 -5.96 4.66 5.89
C THR A 49 -4.67 5.40 6.31
N ASP A 50 -4.82 6.61 6.86
CA ASP A 50 -3.67 7.42 7.30
C ASP A 50 -2.85 6.71 8.39
N ASP A 51 -3.51 6.01 9.31
CA ASP A 51 -2.91 5.18 10.35
C ASP A 51 -2.12 4.01 9.76
N ALA A 52 -2.62 3.35 8.71
CA ALA A 52 -1.86 2.31 8.01
C ALA A 52 -0.57 2.86 7.39
N LEU A 53 -0.64 4.00 6.69
CA LEU A 53 0.54 4.63 6.08
C LEU A 53 1.61 4.96 7.12
N ARG A 54 1.19 5.54 8.25
CA ARG A 54 2.08 5.85 9.37
C ARG A 54 2.66 4.57 9.99
N ALA A 55 1.86 3.52 10.17
CA ALA A 55 2.32 2.24 10.69
C ALA A 55 3.36 1.58 9.77
N ILE A 56 3.18 1.66 8.44
CA ILE A 56 4.15 1.17 7.45
C ILE A 56 5.48 1.93 7.58
N SER A 57 5.41 3.27 7.66
CA SER A 57 6.58 4.12 7.85
C SER A 57 7.33 3.80 9.16
N ARG A 58 6.62 3.67 10.29
CA ARG A 58 7.21 3.25 11.58
C ARG A 58 7.90 1.89 11.47
N ARG A 59 7.27 0.91 10.81
CA ARG A 59 7.83 -0.42 10.59
C ARG A 59 9.10 -0.37 9.74
N ALA A 60 9.18 0.50 8.73
CA ALA A 60 10.38 0.70 7.90
C ALA A 60 11.54 1.34 8.68
N ILE A 61 11.25 2.32 9.54
CA ILE A 61 12.24 2.93 10.44
C ILE A 61 12.77 1.88 11.42
N ALA A 62 11.88 1.12 12.06
CA ALA A 62 12.24 0.07 13.01
C ALA A 62 13.12 -1.03 12.37
N ARG A 63 12.86 -1.38 11.11
CA ARG A 63 13.68 -2.32 10.31
C ARG A 63 15.03 -1.72 9.86
N LYS A 64 15.31 -0.44 10.12
CA LYS A 64 16.54 0.29 9.71
C LYS A 64 16.82 0.24 8.21
N THR A 65 15.77 0.11 7.41
CA THR A 65 15.86 0.03 5.93
C THR A 65 15.47 1.34 5.26
N GLY A 66 14.81 2.26 5.98
CA GLY A 66 14.30 3.53 5.45
C GLY A 66 13.39 3.32 4.24
N ALA A 67 13.44 4.22 3.26
CA ALA A 67 12.60 4.14 2.06
C ALA A 67 12.77 2.84 1.26
N ARG A 68 13.93 2.17 1.34
CA ARG A 68 14.18 0.92 0.62
C ARG A 68 13.32 -0.23 1.14
N GLY A 69 12.97 -0.23 2.42
CA GLY A 69 12.17 -1.29 3.05
C GLY A 69 10.67 -1.18 2.81
N LEU A 70 10.19 -0.02 2.33
CA LEU A 70 8.76 0.22 2.14
C LEU A 70 8.13 -0.80 1.19
N ARG A 71 8.80 -1.12 0.07
CA ARG A 71 8.30 -2.11 -0.89
C ARG A 71 8.10 -3.48 -0.24
N SER A 72 9.11 -4.01 0.46
CA SER A 72 8.98 -5.30 1.13
C SER A 72 7.85 -5.34 2.15
N ILE A 73 7.60 -4.23 2.86
CA ILE A 73 6.51 -4.17 3.84
C ILE A 73 5.16 -4.16 3.13
N MET A 74 5.02 -3.43 2.03
CA MET A 74 3.81 -3.44 1.20
C MET A 74 3.54 -4.83 0.61
N GLU A 75 4.58 -5.51 0.11
CA GLU A 75 4.47 -6.89 -0.38
C GLU A 75 4.05 -7.84 0.75
N ASP A 76 4.69 -7.75 1.92
CA ASP A 76 4.33 -8.56 3.11
C ASP A 76 2.83 -8.43 3.45
N ILE A 77 2.23 -7.26 3.29
CA ILE A 77 0.82 -6.97 3.64
C ILE A 77 -0.14 -7.44 2.54
N LEU A 78 0.23 -7.22 1.28
CA LEU A 78 -0.71 -7.36 0.15
C LEU A 78 -0.60 -8.71 -0.56
N LEU A 79 0.47 -9.48 -0.36
CA LEU A 79 0.76 -10.69 -1.15
C LEU A 79 -0.43 -11.66 -1.20
N ASP A 80 -0.96 -12.03 -0.04
CA ASP A 80 -2.07 -12.98 0.05
C ASP A 80 -3.33 -12.42 -0.60
N THR A 81 -3.61 -11.12 -0.42
CA THR A 81 -4.77 -10.47 -1.03
C THR A 81 -4.65 -10.42 -2.55
N MET A 82 -3.48 -10.07 -3.08
CA MET A 82 -3.22 -10.06 -4.53
C MET A 82 -3.31 -11.47 -5.15
N PHE A 83 -2.93 -12.50 -4.39
CA PHE A 83 -3.05 -13.88 -4.85
C PHE A 83 -4.50 -14.36 -4.90
N GLU A 84 -5.31 -13.98 -3.91
CA GLU A 84 -6.71 -14.41 -3.80
C GLU A 84 -7.66 -13.59 -4.68
N LEU A 85 -7.39 -12.30 -4.87
CA LEU A 85 -8.27 -11.34 -5.56
C LEU A 85 -8.75 -11.79 -6.95
N PRO A 86 -7.91 -12.34 -7.86
CA PRO A 86 -8.37 -12.78 -9.18
C PRO A 86 -9.40 -13.91 -9.14
N GLY A 87 -9.48 -14.65 -8.02
CA GLY A 87 -10.46 -15.72 -7.81
C GLY A 87 -11.70 -15.28 -7.04
N MET A 88 -11.78 -14.03 -6.61
CA MET A 88 -12.92 -13.50 -5.85
C MET A 88 -13.92 -12.81 -6.77
N GLU A 89 -15.21 -13.06 -6.53
CA GLU A 89 -16.28 -12.37 -7.26
C GLU A 89 -16.77 -11.15 -6.47
N ASN A 90 -17.08 -10.06 -7.17
CA ASN A 90 -17.75 -8.87 -6.65
C ASN A 90 -16.98 -8.07 -5.58
N VAL A 91 -15.65 -8.21 -5.50
CA VAL A 91 -14.82 -7.30 -4.67
C VAL A 91 -14.76 -5.95 -5.35
N GLU A 92 -15.23 -4.91 -4.67
CA GLU A 92 -15.25 -3.53 -5.17
C GLU A 92 -14.05 -2.73 -4.63
N GLU A 93 -13.73 -2.91 -3.35
CA GLU A 93 -12.65 -2.16 -2.69
C GLU A 93 -11.92 -3.04 -1.67
N VAL A 94 -10.61 -2.83 -1.57
CA VAL A 94 -9.74 -3.39 -0.54
C VAL A 94 -9.16 -2.25 0.29
N VAL A 95 -9.36 -2.30 1.62
CA VAL A 95 -8.95 -1.26 2.56
C VAL A 95 -7.86 -1.79 3.49
N VAL A 96 -6.70 -1.14 3.48
CA VAL A 96 -5.60 -1.42 4.40
C VAL A 96 -5.66 -0.48 5.59
N ASN A 97 -5.90 -1.04 6.78
CA ASN A 97 -5.91 -0.36 8.08
C ASN A 97 -4.64 -0.63 8.89
N GLU A 98 -4.45 0.07 10.03
CA GLU A 98 -3.28 -0.16 10.89
C GLU A 98 -3.14 -1.64 11.33
N GLU A 99 -4.25 -2.32 11.62
CA GLU A 99 -4.22 -3.72 12.08
C GLU A 99 -3.61 -4.67 11.04
N ALA A 100 -3.89 -4.46 9.76
CA ALA A 100 -3.27 -5.24 8.68
C ALA A 100 -1.74 -5.07 8.65
N VAL A 101 -1.24 -3.91 9.07
CA VAL A 101 0.20 -3.60 9.12
C VAL A 101 0.87 -4.16 10.38
N THR A 102 0.22 -4.03 11.54
CA THR A 102 0.82 -4.33 12.86
C THR A 102 0.62 -5.77 13.28
N SER A 103 -0.55 -6.33 13.01
CA SER A 103 -0.97 -7.64 13.52
C SER A 103 -0.92 -8.72 12.44
N GLY A 104 -0.69 -8.34 11.18
CA GLY A 104 -0.75 -9.24 10.03
C GLY A 104 -2.16 -9.74 9.75
N ALA A 105 -3.18 -9.00 10.19
CA ALA A 105 -4.55 -9.25 9.78
C ALA A 105 -4.68 -9.05 8.27
N LYS A 106 -5.64 -9.72 7.64
CA LYS A 106 -5.94 -9.48 6.23
C LYS A 106 -6.59 -8.10 6.06
N PRO A 107 -6.29 -7.37 4.97
CA PRO A 107 -7.03 -6.18 4.58
C PRO A 107 -8.55 -6.42 4.54
N LEU A 108 -9.32 -5.37 4.79
CA LEU A 108 -10.78 -5.44 4.69
C LEU A 108 -11.20 -5.44 3.22
N MET A 109 -12.18 -6.27 2.87
CA MET A 109 -12.71 -6.35 1.52
C MET A 109 -14.18 -5.93 1.53
N ILE A 110 -14.52 -4.98 0.67
CA ILE A 110 -15.87 -4.49 0.47
C ILE A 110 -16.40 -5.15 -0.80
N TYR A 111 -17.53 -5.83 -0.67
CA TYR A 111 -18.20 -6.50 -1.77
C TYR A 111 -19.41 -5.70 -2.21
N THR A 112 -19.63 -5.62 -3.52
CA THR A 112 -20.88 -5.05 -4.04
C THR A 112 -22.04 -6.02 -3.76
N GLU A 113 -23.21 -5.50 -3.37
CA GLU A 113 -24.40 -6.35 -3.26
C GLU A 113 -24.74 -6.90 -4.64
N ALA A 114 -24.60 -8.22 -4.82
CA ALA A 114 -25.11 -8.89 -6.01
C ALA A 114 -26.60 -8.54 -6.13
N LYS A 115 -26.98 -7.87 -7.23
CA LYS A 115 -28.39 -7.66 -7.58
C LYS A 115 -29.09 -9.01 -7.47
N SER A 116 -29.90 -9.19 -6.43
CA SER A 116 -30.89 -10.25 -6.36
C SER A 116 -31.79 -10.08 -7.57
N GLN A 117 -31.58 -10.91 -8.60
CA GLN A 117 -32.60 -11.15 -9.62
C GLN A 117 -33.74 -11.92 -8.96
N ASN A 118 -34.57 -11.22 -8.19
CA ASN A 118 -35.88 -11.74 -7.85
C ASN A 118 -36.81 -11.45 -9.02
N ALA A 119 -37.14 -12.53 -9.70
CA ALA A 119 -38.13 -12.65 -10.73
C ALA A 119 -39.46 -11.98 -10.31
N SER A 120 -39.91 -11.02 -11.11
CA SER A 120 -41.32 -10.68 -11.22
C SER A 120 -41.76 -10.91 -12.66
N SER A 121 -41.82 -12.19 -13.03
CA SER A 121 -42.63 -12.71 -14.12
C SER A 121 -43.60 -13.72 -13.53
N ALA A 122 -44.83 -13.28 -13.24
CA ALA A 122 -46.10 -14.03 -13.25
C ALA A 122 -47.12 -13.37 -12.31
N GLY A 123 -48.24 -12.92 -12.89
CA GLY A 123 -49.39 -12.33 -12.21
C GLY A 123 -50.16 -11.42 -13.15
#